data_AF-A0A926A514-F1
#
_entry.id   AF-A0A926A514-F1
#
_cell.length_a   1.000
_cell.length_b   1.000
_cell.length_c   1.000
_cell.angle_alpha   90.00
_cell.angle_beta   90.00
_cell.angle_gamma   90.00
#
_symmetry.space_group_name_H-M   'P 1'
#
loop_
_entity.id
_entity.type
_entity.pdbx_description
1 polymer ?
#
loop_
_entity_poly.entity_id
_entity_poly.type
_entity_poly.pdbx_seq_one_letter_code
_entity_poly.pdbx_strand_id
1 'polypeptide(L)'
;MAPKISKWPFFAGDLALLALAWFIYYQSKTPTGPWELLAYVTCFAVGAWICVTPFLKEYEAAVKFAEGDNLLSATSQIQNLDQLAAQIGYATSQWQVIREAADKTANTAKSIAEGMATEVKLFNEFIQKTNDSEKATLRLEVEKMRRAEGEWLQVVVRILDHVFALHQAAVRSRQSGIAEQLGKFQMACHDAARRIGLAAFAAAPAETYDAQRHQLVDGPDAKAPEGAVIEDTVATG
;
A
#
# COMPACT_ATOMS: atom_id res chain seq x y z
N MET A 1 -14.71 12.93 63.05
CA MET A 1 -14.39 12.85 64.49
C MET A 1 -15.65 13.17 65.26
N ALA A 2 -16.18 12.22 66.04
CA ALA A 2 -17.41 12.41 66.80
C ALA A 2 -17.22 13.48 67.90
N PRO A 3 -18.21 14.36 68.14
CA PRO A 3 -18.13 15.40 69.16
C PRO A 3 -18.09 14.75 70.56
N LYS A 4 -16.99 14.98 71.30
CA LYS A 4 -16.86 14.51 72.69
C LYS A 4 -17.74 15.37 73.58
N ILE A 5 -18.73 14.76 74.22
CA ILE A 5 -19.57 15.42 75.21
C ILE A 5 -18.72 15.68 76.46
N SER A 6 -18.76 16.90 76.99
CA SER A 6 -18.05 17.21 78.23
C SER A 6 -18.65 16.39 79.38
N LYS A 7 -17.82 15.58 80.04
CA LYS A 7 -18.22 14.62 81.09
C LYS A 7 -18.33 15.27 82.48
N TRP A 8 -17.78 16.47 82.61
CA TRP A 8 -17.73 17.26 83.84
C TRP A 8 -19.10 17.54 84.51
N PRO A 9 -20.18 17.92 83.80
CA PRO A 9 -21.47 18.17 84.46
C PRO A 9 -22.09 16.92 85.10
N PHE A 10 -21.78 15.73 84.57
CA PHE A 10 -22.30 14.46 85.10
C PHE A 10 -21.54 14.02 86.35
N PHE A 11 -20.19 14.11 86.33
CA PHE A 11 -19.38 13.90 87.52
C PHE A 11 -19.69 14.92 88.63
N ALA A 12 -19.96 16.18 88.27
CA ALA A 12 -20.39 17.20 89.22
C ALA A 12 -21.76 16.88 89.86
N GLY A 13 -22.70 16.32 89.08
CA GLY A 13 -24.00 15.86 89.59
C GLY A 13 -23.89 14.69 90.56
N ASP A 14 -23.06 13.69 90.25
CA ASP A 14 -22.79 12.56 91.14
C ASP A 14 -22.10 12.99 92.44
N LEU A 15 -21.09 13.87 92.34
CA LEU A 15 -20.41 14.43 93.51
C LEU A 15 -21.37 15.24 94.40
N ALA A 16 -22.32 15.97 93.81
CA ALA A 16 -23.36 16.67 94.55
C ALA A 16 -24.32 15.71 95.27
N LEU A 17 -24.72 14.60 94.64
CA LEU A 17 -25.58 13.57 95.24
C LEU A 17 -24.87 12.80 96.37
N LEU A 18 -23.59 12.48 96.20
CA LEU A 18 -22.76 11.88 97.24
C LEU A 18 -22.55 12.83 98.43
N ALA A 19 -22.35 14.12 98.18
CA ALA A 19 -22.27 15.14 99.23
C ALA A 19 -23.60 15.26 100.01
N LEU A 20 -24.74 15.15 99.31
CA LEU A 20 -26.07 15.19 99.91
C LEU A 20 -26.34 13.93 100.76
N ALA A 21 -25.92 12.75 100.27
CA ALA A 21 -25.98 11.50 101.03
C ALA A 21 -25.10 11.53 102.29
N TRP A 22 -23.90 12.10 102.19
CA TRP A 22 -23.00 12.31 103.33
C TRP A 22 -23.60 13.27 104.37
N PHE A 23 -24.29 14.33 103.90
CA PHE A 23 -24.95 15.29 104.77
C PHE A 23 -26.11 14.66 105.57
N ILE A 24 -26.92 13.82 104.91
CA ILE A 24 -27.98 13.05 105.56
C ILE A 24 -27.41 12.08 106.62
N TYR A 25 -26.29 11.42 106.31
CA TYR A 25 -25.60 10.53 107.26
C TYR A 25 -25.11 11.27 108.51
N TYR A 26 -24.49 12.44 108.34
CA TYR A 26 -23.96 13.23 109.45
C TYR A 26 -25.04 13.77 110.39
N GLN A 27 -26.26 13.97 109.89
CA GLN A 27 -27.38 14.52 110.66
C GLN A 27 -28.18 13.44 111.41
N SER A 28 -27.96 12.16 111.11
CA SER A 28 -28.64 11.03 111.75
C SER A 28 -28.01 10.64 113.10
N LYS A 29 -28.81 10.56 114.17
CA LYS A 29 -28.43 9.97 115.46
C LYS A 29 -29.07 8.58 115.58
N THR A 30 -28.27 7.55 115.84
CA THR A 30 -28.70 6.15 115.97
C THR A 30 -29.85 5.96 116.99
N PRO A 31 -30.87 5.10 116.74
CA PRO A 31 -30.99 4.11 115.65
C PRO A 31 -31.77 4.66 114.44
N THR A 32 -31.23 4.45 113.24
CA THR A 32 -31.71 5.01 111.97
C THR A 32 -33.03 4.36 111.51
N GLY A 33 -33.98 5.19 111.10
CA GLY A 33 -35.27 4.74 110.58
C GLY A 33 -35.17 4.18 109.15
N PRO A 34 -36.08 3.27 108.74
CA PRO A 34 -36.05 2.65 107.41
C PRO A 34 -36.15 3.65 106.24
N TRP A 35 -36.68 4.85 106.48
CA TRP A 35 -36.85 5.89 105.46
C TRP A 35 -35.54 6.58 105.06
N GLU A 36 -34.61 6.77 106.01
CA GLU A 36 -33.29 7.36 105.74
C GLU A 36 -32.41 6.41 104.93
N LEU A 37 -32.55 5.10 105.18
CA LEU A 37 -31.84 4.06 104.47
C LEU A 37 -32.31 3.94 103.00
N LEU A 38 -33.62 4.11 102.75
CA LEU A 38 -34.16 4.21 101.39
C LEU A 38 -33.67 5.46 100.64
N ALA A 39 -33.55 6.59 101.33
CA ALA A 39 -33.02 7.82 100.73
C ALA A 39 -31.54 7.66 100.31
N TYR A 40 -30.74 6.95 101.11
CA TYR A 40 -29.34 6.68 100.75
C TYR A 40 -29.22 5.79 99.51
N VAL A 41 -29.98 4.68 99.47
CA VAL A 41 -29.95 3.73 98.35
C VAL A 41 -30.44 4.37 97.05
N THR A 42 -31.49 5.20 97.12
CA THR A 42 -32.00 5.90 95.93
C THR A 42 -31.00 6.95 95.41
N CYS A 43 -30.32 7.69 96.30
CA CYS A 43 -29.31 8.67 95.90
C CYS A 43 -28.13 8.02 95.17
N PHE A 44 -27.64 6.87 95.66
CA PHE A 44 -26.54 6.12 95.03
C PHE A 44 -26.96 5.50 93.68
N ALA A 45 -28.18 4.96 93.61
CA ALA A 45 -28.72 4.40 92.36
C ALA A 45 -28.88 5.46 91.27
N VAL A 46 -29.34 6.67 91.64
CA VAL A 46 -29.49 7.79 90.70
C VAL A 46 -28.13 8.35 90.28
N GLY A 47 -27.15 8.46 91.20
CA GLY A 47 -25.78 8.86 90.87
C GLY A 47 -25.11 7.90 89.89
N ALA A 48 -25.21 6.59 90.16
CA ALA A 48 -24.73 5.54 89.26
C ALA A 48 -25.41 5.60 87.88
N TRP A 49 -26.73 5.84 87.84
CA TRP A 49 -27.47 6.01 86.59
C TRP A 49 -26.97 7.22 85.79
N ILE A 50 -26.81 8.38 86.43
CA ILE A 50 -26.31 9.62 85.83
C ILE A 50 -24.91 9.42 85.25
N CYS A 51 -24.03 8.70 85.95
CA CYS A 51 -22.68 8.37 85.47
C CYS A 51 -22.64 7.47 84.23
N VAL A 52 -23.64 6.60 84.05
CA VAL A 52 -23.72 5.69 82.88
C VAL A 52 -24.30 6.37 81.64
N THR A 53 -25.23 7.32 81.80
CA THR A 53 -25.89 8.01 80.67
C THR A 53 -24.95 8.65 79.61
N PRO A 54 -23.81 9.30 79.94
CA PRO A 54 -22.94 9.90 78.93
C PRO A 54 -22.25 8.84 78.05
N PHE A 55 -21.92 7.66 78.59
CA PHE A 55 -21.27 6.60 77.83
C PHE A 55 -22.21 6.00 76.78
N LEU A 56 -23.48 5.77 77.14
CA LEU A 56 -24.48 5.25 76.19
C LEU A 56 -24.71 6.22 75.03
N LYS A 57 -24.78 7.53 75.30
CA LYS A 57 -24.95 8.54 74.25
C LYS A 57 -23.72 8.69 73.35
N GLU A 58 -22.51 8.53 73.89
CA GLU A 58 -21.28 8.50 73.08
C GLU A 58 -21.26 7.27 72.15
N TYR A 59 -21.69 6.09 72.62
CA TYR A 59 -21.80 4.90 71.77
C TYR A 59 -22.87 5.04 70.69
N GLU A 60 -24.05 5.57 71.02
CA GLU A 60 -25.10 5.84 70.01
C GLU A 60 -24.64 6.85 68.96
N ALA A 61 -23.91 7.90 69.36
CA ALA A 61 -23.36 8.88 68.43
C ALA A 61 -22.26 8.29 67.55
N ALA A 62 -21.40 7.43 68.11
CA ALA A 62 -20.35 6.74 67.37
C ALA A 62 -20.92 5.73 66.36
N VAL A 63 -21.95 4.98 66.74
CA VAL A 63 -22.64 4.01 65.86
C VAL A 63 -23.34 4.75 64.72
N LYS A 64 -24.10 5.83 65.00
CA LYS A 64 -24.76 6.62 63.96
C LYS A 64 -23.78 7.26 62.97
N PHE A 65 -22.59 7.66 63.43
CA PHE A 65 -21.55 8.20 62.57
C PHE A 65 -20.93 7.12 61.68
N ALA A 66 -20.65 5.93 62.23
CA ALA A 66 -20.14 4.79 61.47
C ALA A 66 -21.16 4.26 60.43
N GLU A 67 -22.45 4.23 60.78
CA GLU A 67 -23.53 3.92 59.84
C GLU A 67 -23.60 4.96 58.72
N GLY A 68 -23.48 6.26 59.04
CA GLY A 68 -23.44 7.33 58.05
C GLY A 68 -22.25 7.20 57.08
N ASP A 69 -21.06 6.89 57.58
CA ASP A 69 -19.85 6.73 56.76
C ASP A 69 -19.95 5.49 55.85
N ASN A 70 -20.50 4.39 56.36
CA ASN A 70 -20.77 3.19 55.58
C ASN A 70 -21.83 3.45 54.50
N LEU A 71 -22.89 4.21 54.79
CA LEU A 71 -23.92 4.59 53.81
C LEU A 71 -23.35 5.53 52.73
N LEU A 72 -22.49 6.48 53.10
CA LEU A 72 -21.79 7.35 52.15
C LEU A 72 -20.84 6.56 51.26
N SER A 73 -20.09 5.61 51.83
CA SER A 73 -19.21 4.72 51.06
C SER A 73 -19.97 3.78 50.15
N ALA A 74 -21.10 3.22 50.60
CA ALA A 74 -21.94 2.38 49.76
C ALA A 74 -22.56 3.20 48.60
N THR A 75 -23.01 4.42 48.88
CA THR A 75 -23.55 5.34 47.88
C THR A 75 -22.50 5.74 46.85
N SER A 76 -21.27 6.03 47.28
CA SER A 76 -20.18 6.37 46.36
C SER A 76 -19.77 5.19 45.48
N GLN A 77 -19.76 3.97 46.03
CA GLN A 77 -19.54 2.75 45.23
C GLN A 77 -20.64 2.53 44.19
N ILE A 78 -21.91 2.74 44.55
CA ILE A 78 -23.03 2.66 43.60
C ILE A 78 -22.86 3.68 42.47
N GLN A 79 -22.52 4.92 42.79
CA GLN A 79 -22.26 5.95 41.77
C GLN A 79 -21.09 5.59 40.84
N ASN A 80 -20.01 5.02 41.39
CA ASN A 80 -18.88 4.57 40.58
C ASN A 80 -19.26 3.39 39.65
N LEU A 81 -20.11 2.48 40.12
CA LEU A 81 -20.62 1.37 39.30
C LEU A 81 -21.53 1.87 38.17
N ASP A 82 -22.40 2.85 38.45
CA ASP A 82 -23.23 3.48 37.41
C ASP A 82 -22.37 4.19 36.36
N GLN A 83 -21.32 4.89 36.78
CA GLN A 83 -20.35 5.50 35.86
C GLN A 83 -19.60 4.45 35.03
N LEU A 84 -19.15 3.36 35.65
CA LEU A 84 -18.47 2.28 34.94
C LEU A 84 -19.41 1.60 33.93
N ALA A 85 -20.66 1.35 34.30
CA ALA A 85 -21.67 0.79 33.41
C ALA A 85 -21.94 1.72 32.22
N ALA A 86 -22.06 3.02 32.45
CA ALA A 86 -22.21 4.03 31.40
C ALA A 86 -21.00 4.06 30.45
N GLN A 87 -19.78 4.00 31.00
CA GLN A 87 -18.55 3.93 30.20
C GLN A 87 -18.44 2.64 29.38
N ILE A 88 -18.82 1.49 29.95
CA ILE A 88 -18.86 0.21 29.23
C ILE A 88 -19.91 0.27 28.10
N GLY A 89 -21.09 0.83 28.37
CA GLY A 89 -22.13 1.02 27.35
C GLY A 89 -21.65 1.93 26.21
N TYR A 90 -20.99 3.04 26.54
CA TYR A 90 -20.39 3.94 25.55
C TYR A 90 -19.25 3.28 24.76
N ALA A 91 -18.33 2.58 25.43
CA ALA A 91 -17.25 1.87 24.76
C ALA A 91 -17.78 0.76 23.83
N THR A 92 -18.85 0.07 24.25
CA THR A 92 -19.51 -0.97 23.45
C THR A 92 -20.18 -0.39 22.20
N SER A 93 -20.84 0.77 22.32
CA SER A 93 -21.44 1.43 21.15
C SER A 93 -20.37 1.93 20.18
N GLN A 94 -19.27 2.50 20.69
CA GLN A 94 -18.12 2.88 19.85
C GLN A 94 -17.48 1.67 19.16
N TRP A 95 -17.36 0.53 19.86
CA TRP A 95 -16.85 -0.70 19.27
C TRP A 95 -17.74 -1.22 18.12
N GLN A 96 -19.07 -1.10 18.25
CA GLN A 96 -19.98 -1.44 17.17
C GLN A 96 -19.77 -0.56 15.94
N VAL A 97 -19.57 0.75 16.13
CA VAL A 97 -19.27 1.69 15.04
C VAL A 97 -17.95 1.34 14.35
N ILE A 98 -16.90 1.04 15.13
CA ILE A 98 -15.60 0.63 14.59
C ILE A 98 -15.72 -0.68 13.80
N ARG A 99 -16.49 -1.64 14.30
CA ARG A 99 -16.73 -2.91 13.62
C ARG A 99 -17.45 -2.71 12.28
N GLU A 100 -18.50 -1.88 12.25
CA GLU A 100 -19.21 -1.57 11.01
C GLU A 100 -18.30 -0.86 9.99
N ALA A 101 -17.46 0.07 10.46
CA ALA A 101 -16.47 0.73 9.60
C ALA A 101 -15.44 -0.27 9.05
N ALA A 102 -14.93 -1.18 9.89
CA ALA A 102 -14.01 -2.24 9.47
C ALA A 102 -14.63 -3.18 8.43
N ASP A 103 -15.89 -3.59 8.63
CA ASP A 103 -16.62 -4.43 7.67
C ASP A 103 -16.82 -3.70 6.33
N LYS A 104 -17.17 -2.41 6.35
CA LYS A 104 -17.27 -1.57 5.14
C LYS A 104 -15.91 -1.46 4.43
N THR A 105 -14.83 -1.18 5.17
CA THR A 105 -13.48 -1.08 4.59
C THR A 105 -13.04 -2.41 3.98
N ALA A 106 -13.29 -3.53 4.66
CA ALA A 106 -12.98 -4.87 4.13
C ALA A 106 -13.75 -5.16 2.83
N ASN A 107 -15.03 -4.81 2.78
CA ASN A 107 -15.85 -4.97 1.57
C ASN A 107 -15.37 -4.08 0.42
N THR A 108 -15.03 -2.82 0.69
CA THR A 108 -14.45 -1.91 -0.31
C THR A 108 -13.11 -2.43 -0.82
N ALA A 109 -12.22 -2.88 0.06
CA ALA A 109 -10.94 -3.46 -0.32
C ALA A 109 -11.12 -4.71 -1.20
N LYS A 110 -12.11 -5.56 -0.88
CA LYS A 110 -12.45 -6.73 -1.70
C LYS A 110 -12.94 -6.33 -3.10
N SER A 111 -13.83 -5.34 -3.19
CA SER A 111 -14.32 -4.81 -4.47
C SER A 111 -13.20 -4.21 -5.32
N ILE A 112 -12.28 -3.45 -4.70
CA ILE A 112 -11.09 -2.92 -5.37
C ILE A 112 -10.20 -4.06 -5.90
N ALA A 113 -9.97 -5.11 -5.11
CA ALA A 113 -9.18 -6.25 -5.54
C ALA A 113 -9.81 -7.00 -6.73
N GLU A 114 -11.13 -7.19 -6.71
CA GLU A 114 -11.89 -7.78 -7.82
C GLU A 114 -11.84 -6.89 -9.08
N GLY A 115 -11.93 -5.56 -8.91
CA GLY A 115 -11.75 -4.57 -9.97
C GLY A 115 -10.35 -4.63 -10.59
N MET A 116 -9.30 -4.61 -9.75
CA MET A 116 -7.91 -4.73 -10.19
C MET A 116 -7.65 -6.02 -10.96
N ALA A 117 -8.19 -7.16 -10.50
CA ALA A 117 -8.03 -8.43 -11.21
C ALA A 117 -8.63 -8.38 -12.63
N THR A 118 -9.77 -7.68 -12.76
CA THR A 118 -10.44 -7.47 -14.05
C THR A 118 -9.63 -6.51 -14.94
N GLU A 119 -9.16 -5.39 -14.41
CA GLU A 119 -8.34 -4.42 -15.13
C GLU A 119 -7.01 -5.02 -15.61
N VAL A 120 -6.33 -5.81 -14.78
CA VAL A 120 -5.09 -6.51 -15.17
C VAL A 120 -5.34 -7.45 -16.35
N LYS A 121 -6.46 -8.18 -16.34
CA LYS A 121 -6.85 -9.04 -17.46
C LYS A 121 -7.09 -8.23 -18.73
N LEU A 122 -7.85 -7.14 -18.64
CA LEU A 122 -8.13 -6.25 -19.78
C LEU A 122 -6.85 -5.58 -20.32
N PHE A 123 -5.95 -5.16 -19.44
CA PHE A 123 -4.67 -4.60 -19.83
C PHE A 123 -3.80 -5.62 -20.56
N ASN A 124 -3.74 -6.86 -20.07
CA ASN A 124 -2.99 -7.91 -20.74
C ASN A 124 -3.56 -8.25 -22.12
N GLU A 125 -4.89 -8.32 -22.25
CA GLU A 125 -5.58 -8.49 -23.54
C GLU A 125 -5.30 -7.31 -24.48
N PHE A 126 -5.29 -6.08 -23.98
CA PHE A 126 -4.96 -4.90 -24.75
C PHE A 126 -3.52 -4.91 -25.28
N ILE A 127 -2.55 -5.26 -24.42
CA ILE A 127 -1.13 -5.36 -24.81
C ILE A 127 -0.94 -6.46 -25.86
N GLN A 128 -1.55 -7.63 -25.66
CA GLN A 128 -1.48 -8.73 -26.64
C GLN A 128 -2.05 -8.29 -27.99
N LYS A 129 -3.26 -7.72 -27.99
CA LYS A 129 -3.92 -7.27 -29.22
C LYS A 129 -3.12 -6.19 -29.94
N THR A 130 -2.60 -5.21 -29.20
CA THR A 130 -1.83 -4.10 -29.78
C THR A 130 -0.53 -4.62 -30.37
N ASN A 131 0.21 -5.44 -29.62
CA ASN A 131 1.45 -6.04 -30.07
C ASN A 131 1.24 -6.90 -31.33
N ASP A 132 0.19 -7.74 -31.37
CA ASP A 132 -0.13 -8.53 -32.55
C ASP A 132 -0.44 -7.65 -33.76
N SER A 133 -1.19 -6.56 -33.56
CA SER A 133 -1.53 -5.61 -34.64
C SER A 133 -0.34 -4.81 -35.14
N GLU A 134 0.54 -4.34 -34.25
CA GLU A 134 1.76 -3.63 -34.59
C GLU A 134 2.73 -4.56 -35.31
N LYS A 135 2.91 -5.79 -34.82
CA LYS A 135 3.76 -6.79 -35.46
C LYS A 135 3.27 -7.16 -36.85
N ALA A 136 1.95 -7.29 -37.05
CA ALA A 136 1.37 -7.51 -38.37
C ALA A 136 1.65 -6.34 -39.31
N THR A 137 1.50 -5.11 -38.81
CA THR A 137 1.76 -3.87 -39.56
C THR A 137 3.24 -3.77 -39.95
N LEU A 138 4.15 -3.95 -38.99
CA LEU A 138 5.60 -3.91 -39.22
C LEU A 138 6.04 -4.99 -40.22
N ARG A 139 5.48 -6.19 -40.17
CA ARG A 139 5.77 -7.24 -41.18
C ARG A 139 5.37 -6.80 -42.58
N LEU A 140 4.23 -6.13 -42.74
CA LEU A 140 3.80 -5.61 -44.03
C LEU A 140 4.69 -4.46 -44.51
N GLU A 141 5.13 -3.57 -43.62
CA GLU A 141 6.06 -2.51 -43.95
C GLU A 141 7.42 -3.07 -44.39
N VAL A 142 7.95 -4.06 -43.67
CA VAL A 142 9.20 -4.74 -44.05
C VAL A 142 9.06 -5.41 -45.42
N GLU A 143 7.97 -6.12 -45.69
CA GLU A 143 7.74 -6.76 -46.99
C GLU A 143 7.58 -5.73 -48.12
N LYS A 144 6.94 -4.58 -47.86
CA LYS A 144 6.87 -3.47 -48.82
C LYS A 144 8.25 -2.88 -49.11
N MET A 145 9.04 -2.62 -48.08
CA MET A 145 10.40 -2.10 -48.22
C MET A 145 11.28 -3.06 -49.01
N ARG A 146 11.17 -4.37 -48.73
CA ARG A 146 11.91 -5.40 -49.47
C ARG A 146 11.54 -5.44 -50.96
N ARG A 147 10.26 -5.29 -51.31
CA ARG A 147 9.83 -5.22 -52.71
C ARG A 147 10.34 -3.95 -53.39
N ALA A 148 10.20 -2.81 -52.73
CA ALA A 148 10.70 -1.53 -53.23
C ALA A 148 12.23 -1.54 -53.41
N GLU A 149 12.96 -2.18 -52.50
CA GLU A 149 14.41 -2.42 -52.62
C GLU A 149 14.72 -3.25 -53.86
N GLY A 150 14.01 -4.37 -54.08
CA GLY A 150 14.18 -5.20 -55.28
C GLY A 150 13.93 -4.45 -56.59
N GLU A 151 12.86 -3.66 -56.66
CA GLU A 151 12.56 -2.80 -57.81
C GLU A 151 13.65 -1.75 -58.03
N TRP A 152 14.13 -1.11 -56.96
CA TRP A 152 15.17 -0.09 -57.04
C TRP A 152 16.51 -0.68 -57.49
N LEU A 153 16.88 -1.87 -56.99
CA LEU A 153 18.07 -2.59 -57.46
C LEU A 153 17.96 -2.92 -58.96
N GLN A 154 16.80 -3.35 -59.44
CA GLN A 154 16.59 -3.62 -60.87
C GLN A 154 16.76 -2.35 -61.73
N VAL A 155 16.27 -1.21 -61.25
CA VAL A 155 16.46 0.09 -61.92
C VAL A 155 17.95 0.46 -61.97
N VAL A 156 18.68 0.29 -60.86
CA VAL A 156 20.12 0.58 -60.82
C VAL A 156 20.90 -0.32 -61.78
N VAL A 157 20.66 -1.64 -61.78
CA VAL A 157 21.30 -2.58 -62.71
C VAL A 157 21.06 -2.17 -64.16
N ARG A 158 19.82 -1.84 -64.51
CA ARG A 158 19.48 -1.40 -65.88
C ARG A 158 20.16 -0.08 -66.28
N ILE A 159 20.35 0.85 -65.33
CA ILE A 159 21.14 2.05 -65.58
C ILE A 159 22.60 1.68 -65.83
N LEU A 160 23.19 0.80 -65.03
CA LEU A 160 24.57 0.33 -65.21
C LEU A 160 24.76 -0.36 -66.57
N ASP A 161 23.80 -1.17 -67.02
CA ASP A 161 23.83 -1.79 -68.35
C ASP A 161 23.83 -0.75 -69.47
N HIS A 162 23.02 0.30 -69.36
CA HIS A 162 23.01 1.40 -70.33
C HIS A 162 24.34 2.18 -70.34
N VAL A 163 24.95 2.37 -69.18
CA VAL A 163 26.28 3.01 -69.08
C VAL A 163 27.35 2.12 -69.72
N PHE A 164 27.31 0.81 -69.48
CA PHE A 164 28.22 -0.16 -70.10
C PHE A 164 28.06 -0.17 -71.63
N ALA A 165 26.83 -0.25 -72.14
CA ALA A 165 26.56 -0.22 -73.58
C ALA A 165 27.03 1.08 -74.25
N LEU A 166 26.86 2.23 -73.57
CA LEU A 166 27.34 3.52 -74.06
C LEU A 166 28.88 3.57 -74.13
N HIS A 167 29.56 3.06 -73.10
CA HIS A 167 31.02 2.96 -73.11
C HIS A 167 31.50 2.06 -74.26
N GLN A 168 30.89 0.88 -74.43
CA GLN A 168 31.23 -0.05 -75.51
C GLN A 168 31.01 0.56 -76.91
N ALA A 169 29.94 1.32 -77.10
CA ALA A 169 29.68 2.05 -78.35
C ALA A 169 30.76 3.11 -78.64
N ALA A 170 31.23 3.83 -77.61
CA ALA A 170 32.31 4.81 -77.76
C ALA A 170 33.67 4.19 -78.05
N VAL A 171 33.97 3.03 -77.46
CA VAL A 171 35.17 2.25 -77.81
C VAL A 171 35.12 1.84 -79.28
N ARG A 172 33.96 1.35 -79.75
CA ARG A 172 33.77 0.94 -81.15
C ARG A 172 33.79 2.10 -82.15
N SER A 173 33.42 3.33 -81.75
CA SER A 173 33.41 4.52 -82.61
C SER A 173 34.81 5.09 -82.91
N ARG A 174 35.87 4.54 -82.30
CA ARG A 174 37.28 4.96 -82.44
C ARG A 174 37.58 6.42 -82.02
N GLN A 175 36.70 7.03 -81.22
CA GLN A 175 36.92 8.36 -80.64
C GLN A 175 37.51 8.22 -79.23
N SER A 176 38.83 8.18 -79.14
CA SER A 176 39.57 7.89 -77.89
C SER A 176 39.22 8.82 -76.73
N GLY A 177 39.04 10.13 -76.99
CA GLY A 177 38.68 11.10 -75.94
C GLY A 177 37.31 10.85 -75.31
N ILE A 178 36.32 10.42 -76.10
CA ILE A 178 34.97 10.11 -75.60
C ILE A 178 34.98 8.78 -74.85
N ALA A 179 35.70 7.78 -75.36
CA ALA A 179 35.85 6.49 -74.70
C ALA A 179 36.50 6.64 -73.30
N GLU A 180 37.53 7.46 -73.16
CA GLU A 180 38.19 7.72 -71.87
C GLU A 180 37.24 8.41 -70.87
N GLN A 181 36.49 9.43 -71.33
CA GLN A 181 35.53 10.14 -70.47
C GLN A 181 34.39 9.24 -70.00
N LEU A 182 33.84 8.42 -70.90
CA LEU A 182 32.79 7.46 -70.56
C LEU A 182 33.30 6.33 -69.66
N GLY A 183 34.56 5.91 -69.81
CA GLY A 183 35.18 4.92 -68.91
C GLY A 183 35.31 5.47 -67.48
N LYS A 184 35.76 6.72 -67.33
CA LYS A 184 35.80 7.39 -66.02
C LYS A 184 34.40 7.53 -65.40
N PHE A 185 33.40 7.88 -66.21
CA PHE A 185 32.00 7.96 -65.77
C PHE A 185 31.47 6.60 -65.31
N GLN A 186 31.71 5.54 -66.09
CA GLN A 186 31.31 4.17 -65.74
C GLN A 186 31.93 3.71 -64.42
N MET A 187 33.23 3.95 -64.23
CA MET A 187 33.90 3.63 -62.96
C MET A 187 33.27 4.36 -61.77
N ALA A 188 32.92 5.64 -61.93
CA ALA A 188 32.24 6.41 -60.88
C ALA A 188 30.83 5.83 -60.56
N CYS A 189 30.09 5.39 -61.58
CA CYS A 189 28.81 4.70 -61.38
C CYS A 189 28.98 3.36 -60.65
N HIS A 190 30.01 2.57 -60.98
CA HIS A 190 30.32 1.31 -60.27
C HIS A 190 30.71 1.57 -58.82
N ASP A 191 31.52 2.60 -58.54
CA ASP A 191 31.91 2.96 -57.17
C ASP A 191 30.70 3.41 -56.33
N ALA A 192 29.73 4.10 -56.93
CA ALA A 192 28.48 4.45 -56.28
C ALA A 192 27.63 3.20 -55.99
N ALA A 193 27.51 2.28 -56.94
CA ALA A 193 26.78 1.02 -56.77
C ALA A 193 27.43 0.09 -55.72
N ARG A 194 28.76 0.15 -55.55
CA ARG A 194 29.46 -0.63 -54.53
C ARG A 194 29.03 -0.29 -53.09
N ARG A 195 28.54 0.93 -52.86
CA ARG A 195 28.06 1.38 -51.54
C ARG A 195 26.74 0.75 -51.11
N ILE A 196 25.96 0.24 -52.06
CA ILE A 196 24.71 -0.47 -51.83
C ILE A 196 24.88 -2.00 -51.99
N GLY A 197 26.13 -2.48 -52.01
CA GLY A 197 26.46 -3.90 -52.08
C GLY A 197 26.47 -4.52 -53.47
N LEU A 198 26.32 -3.73 -54.55
CA LEU A 198 26.41 -4.23 -55.92
C LEU A 198 27.88 -4.23 -56.41
N ALA A 199 28.29 -5.32 -57.05
CA ALA A 199 29.60 -5.42 -57.70
C ALA A 199 29.42 -5.91 -59.12
N ALA A 200 29.77 -5.06 -60.09
CA ALA A 200 29.68 -5.42 -61.51
C ALA A 200 30.64 -6.55 -61.85
N PHE A 201 30.14 -7.56 -62.53
CA PHE A 201 30.90 -8.68 -63.06
C PHE A 201 30.96 -8.60 -64.60
N ALA A 202 32.16 -8.67 -65.16
CA ALA A 202 32.39 -8.77 -66.60
C ALA A 202 33.36 -9.92 -66.87
N ALA A 203 33.10 -10.69 -67.93
CA ALA A 203 33.96 -11.79 -68.31
C ALA A 203 35.33 -11.28 -68.80
N ALA A 204 36.39 -11.99 -68.44
CA ALA A 204 37.71 -11.70 -68.97
C ALA A 204 37.80 -12.05 -70.47
N PRO A 205 38.65 -11.36 -71.25
CA PRO A 205 38.87 -11.72 -72.64
C PRO A 205 39.28 -13.20 -72.78
N ALA A 206 38.59 -13.93 -73.63
CA ALA A 206 38.78 -15.37 -73.85
C ALA A 206 38.54 -16.28 -72.62
N GLU A 207 37.74 -15.84 -71.64
CA GLU A 207 37.27 -16.70 -70.53
C GLU A 207 36.33 -17.81 -71.05
N THR A 208 36.46 -19.02 -70.51
CA THR A 208 35.54 -20.13 -70.84
C THR A 208 34.15 -19.89 -70.27
N TYR A 209 33.12 -20.22 -71.03
CA TYR A 209 31.73 -20.08 -70.60
C TYR A 209 31.45 -20.92 -69.34
N ASP A 210 30.71 -20.32 -68.40
CA ASP A 210 30.32 -20.93 -67.12
C ASP A 210 28.85 -20.56 -66.86
N ALA A 211 27.96 -21.55 -66.86
CA ALA A 211 26.53 -21.35 -66.73
C ALA A 211 26.10 -20.77 -65.35
N GLN A 212 26.97 -20.79 -64.33
CA GLN A 212 26.69 -20.16 -63.04
C GLN A 212 26.99 -18.66 -63.03
N ARG A 213 27.86 -18.19 -63.93
CA ARG A 213 28.39 -16.81 -63.94
C ARG A 213 28.06 -16.05 -65.22
N HIS A 214 27.67 -16.77 -66.27
CA HIS A 214 27.49 -16.24 -67.61
C HIS A 214 26.13 -16.65 -68.18
N GLN A 215 25.46 -15.70 -68.83
CA GLN A 215 24.21 -15.93 -69.54
C GLN A 215 24.40 -15.65 -71.03
N LEU A 216 23.90 -16.55 -71.88
CA LEU A 216 23.90 -16.34 -73.32
C LEU A 216 22.87 -15.25 -73.70
N VAL A 217 23.18 -14.48 -74.73
CA VAL A 217 22.31 -13.39 -75.23
C VAL A 217 20.95 -13.93 -75.70
N ASP A 218 20.92 -15.16 -76.22
CA ASP A 218 19.70 -15.85 -76.67
C ASP A 218 18.77 -16.28 -75.51
N GLY A 219 19.17 -16.03 -74.27
CA GLY A 219 18.38 -16.27 -73.07
C GLY A 219 18.90 -17.41 -72.19
N PRO A 220 18.28 -17.61 -71.02
CA PRO A 220 18.74 -18.57 -70.01
C PRO A 220 18.60 -20.04 -70.42
N ASP A 221 17.71 -20.35 -71.37
CA ASP A 221 17.47 -21.71 -71.87
C ASP A 221 18.40 -22.10 -73.04
N ALA A 222 19.20 -21.15 -73.54
CA ALA A 222 20.15 -21.40 -74.60
C ALA A 222 21.32 -22.27 -74.08
N LYS A 223 21.80 -23.20 -74.92
CA LYS A 223 22.91 -24.09 -74.56
C LYS A 223 24.18 -23.67 -75.28
N ALA A 224 25.22 -23.41 -74.51
CA ALA A 224 26.55 -23.15 -75.06
C ALA A 224 27.16 -24.46 -75.61
N PRO A 225 27.91 -24.39 -76.72
CA PRO A 225 28.76 -25.49 -77.17
C PRO A 225 29.74 -25.92 -76.08
N GLU A 226 30.12 -27.20 -76.07
CA GLU A 226 31.09 -27.73 -75.11
C GLU A 226 32.46 -27.03 -75.29
N GLY A 227 32.99 -26.43 -74.22
CA GLY A 227 34.24 -25.66 -74.27
C GLY A 227 34.12 -24.27 -74.92
N ALA A 228 32.91 -23.71 -75.05
CA ALA A 228 32.71 -22.37 -75.59
C ALA A 228 33.50 -21.30 -74.82
N VAL A 229 34.01 -20.31 -75.55
CA VAL A 229 34.77 -19.17 -75.03
C VAL A 229 33.95 -17.90 -75.24
N ILE A 230 34.05 -16.97 -74.30
CA ILE A 230 33.33 -15.70 -74.36
C ILE A 230 33.98 -14.79 -75.40
N GLU A 231 33.21 -14.48 -76.45
CA GLU A 231 33.63 -13.61 -77.54
C GLU A 231 33.52 -12.12 -77.18
N ASP A 232 32.37 -11.71 -76.64
CA ASP A 232 32.13 -10.33 -76.19
C ASP A 232 31.14 -10.33 -75.00
N THR A 233 31.26 -9.34 -74.13
CA THR A 233 30.33 -9.12 -73.01
C THR A 233 29.37 -8.00 -73.40
N VAL A 234 28.07 -8.29 -73.43
CA VAL A 234 27.03 -7.34 -73.88
C VAL A 234 26.44 -6.53 -72.71
N ALA A 235 26.46 -7.10 -71.50
CA ALA A 235 26.04 -6.46 -70.25
C ALA A 235 26.82 -7.04 -69.06
N THR A 236 26.93 -6.27 -67.98
CA THR A 236 27.59 -6.73 -66.75
C THR A 236 26.61 -7.46 -65.84
N GLY A 237 27.06 -8.54 -65.20
CA GLY A 237 26.31 -9.26 -64.17
C GLY A 237 26.41 -8.62 -62.78
#